data_AF-L9VN45-F1
#
_entry.id   AF-L9VN45-F1
#
_cell.length_a   1.000
_cell.length_b   1.000
_cell.length_c   1.000
_cell.angle_alpha   90.00
_cell.angle_beta   90.00
_cell.angle_gamma   90.00
#
_symmetry.space_group_name_H-M   'P 1'
#
loop_
_entity.id
_entity.type
_entity.pdbx_description
1 polymer ?
#
loop_
_entity_poly.entity_id
_entity_poly.type
_entity_poly.pdbx_seq_one_letter_code
_entity_poly.pdbx_strand_id
1 'polypeptide(L)'
;MTVTLQWSPTNGPRRKLTIKQTDDSWVRIETVWDGQQWRETGYEQIEDPTVHTNLPNTNPTPPTIETLCSRIHHTWQTENPEVLQFNTEQPIVIAAKNTTLRYYSQRSTHWKSIDDATLQRLIRKHGVPAVTSLADTPYSRNQLEQGGLDE
;
A
#
# COMPACT_ATOMS: atom_id res chain seq x y z
N MET A 1 13.03 16.66 7.74
CA MET A 1 12.97 15.18 7.54
C MET A 1 14.37 14.65 7.24
N THR A 2 14.70 13.41 7.63
CA THR A 2 16.04 12.82 7.39
C THR A 2 15.93 11.38 6.92
N VAL A 3 16.64 11.03 5.85
CA VAL A 3 16.83 9.66 5.34
C VAL A 3 18.30 9.30 5.52
N THR A 4 18.58 8.12 6.06
CA THR A 4 19.96 7.62 6.26
C THR A 4 20.11 6.24 5.67
N LEU A 5 21.09 6.07 4.79
CA LEU A 5 21.51 4.79 4.25
C LEU A 5 22.91 4.46 4.77
N GLN A 6 23.09 3.29 5.36
CA GLN A 6 24.38 2.80 5.82
C GLN A 6 24.68 1.46 5.19
N TRP A 7 25.91 1.26 4.70
CA TRP A 7 26.33 0.00 4.11
C TRP A 7 27.79 -0.31 4.40
N SER A 8 28.15 -1.59 4.26
CA SER A 8 29.54 -2.06 4.33
C SER A 8 29.94 -2.50 2.92
N PRO A 9 30.77 -1.73 2.20
CA PRO A 9 31.23 -2.15 0.88
C PRO A 9 32.06 -3.43 0.98
N THR A 10 32.09 -4.24 -0.08
CA THR A 10 32.88 -5.49 -0.12
C THR A 10 34.37 -5.23 0.18
N ASN A 11 34.88 -4.08 -0.28
CA ASN A 11 36.23 -3.62 0.01
C ASN A 11 36.17 -2.20 0.60
N GLY A 12 36.77 -2.02 1.78
CA GLY A 12 36.94 -0.72 2.42
C GLY A 12 36.03 -0.46 3.63
N PRO A 13 36.11 0.76 4.20
CA PRO A 13 35.40 1.12 5.43
C PRO A 13 33.90 1.26 5.20
N ARG A 14 33.12 1.10 6.28
CA ARG A 14 31.67 1.34 6.27
C ARG A 14 31.38 2.76 5.81
N ARG A 15 30.31 2.90 5.03
CA ARG A 15 29.86 4.16 4.46
C ARG A 15 28.46 4.47 4.97
N LYS A 16 28.15 5.76 5.06
CA LYS A 16 26.83 6.24 5.43
C LYS A 16 26.52 7.51 4.64
N LEU A 17 25.36 7.52 4.00
CA LEU A 17 24.79 8.64 3.25
C LEU A 17 23.58 9.16 4.03
N THR A 18 23.59 10.45 4.35
CA THR A 18 22.48 11.13 5.01
C THR A 18 21.91 12.18 4.08
N ILE A 19 20.62 12.10 3.77
CA ILE A 19 19.87 13.17 3.11
C ILE A 19 19.00 13.82 4.17
N LYS A 20 19.26 15.09 4.49
CA LYS A 20 18.49 15.83 5.52
C LYS A 20 17.92 17.11 4.94
N GLN A 21 16.70 17.42 5.34
CA GLN A 21 16.08 18.72 5.10
C GLN A 21 16.63 19.72 6.11
N THR A 22 16.99 20.89 5.61
CA THR A 22 17.30 22.13 6.36
C THR A 22 16.14 23.11 6.20
N ASP A 23 16.24 24.30 6.79
CA ASP A 23 15.13 25.26 6.79
C ASP A 23 14.67 25.64 5.37
N ASP A 24 15.62 25.79 4.43
CA ASP A 24 15.34 26.26 3.06
C ASP A 24 15.82 25.30 1.95
N SER A 25 16.46 24.17 2.28
CA SER A 25 17.04 23.27 1.26
C SER A 25 17.20 21.83 1.76
N TRP A 26 17.62 20.93 0.87
CA TRP A 26 18.09 19.60 1.25
C TRP A 26 19.59 19.51 1.15
N VAL A 27 20.20 18.65 1.96
CA VAL A 27 21.63 18.40 1.89
C VAL A 27 21.93 16.91 1.94
N ARG A 28 22.89 16.51 1.12
CA ARG A 28 23.48 15.18 1.06
C ARG A 28 24.81 15.21 1.80
N ILE A 29 24.96 14.33 2.77
CA ILE A 29 26.18 14.20 3.57
C ILE A 29 26.69 12.77 3.45
N GLU A 30 27.91 12.62 2.97
CA GLU A 30 28.62 11.36 2.91
C GLU A 30 29.59 11.25 4.08
N THR A 31 29.54 10.12 4.76
CA THR A 31 30.43 9.83 5.88
C THR A 31 31.04 8.45 5.78
N VAL A 32 32.23 8.31 6.36
CA VAL A 32 33.04 7.11 6.35
C VAL A 32 33.43 6.77 7.77
N TRP A 33 33.33 5.49 8.15
CA TRP A 33 33.78 5.04 9.45
C TRP A 33 35.31 4.87 9.44
N ASP A 34 36.02 5.64 10.25
CA ASP A 34 37.49 5.60 10.34
C ASP A 34 38.01 4.57 11.36
N GLY A 35 37.11 3.82 12.01
CA GLY A 35 37.43 2.90 13.09
C GLY A 35 37.05 3.42 14.48
N GLN A 36 36.83 4.73 14.62
CA GLN A 36 36.46 5.37 15.88
C GLN A 36 35.20 6.24 15.75
N GLN A 37 35.07 6.96 14.64
CA GLN A 37 33.96 7.87 14.40
C GLN A 37 33.57 7.94 12.92
N TRP A 38 32.39 8.49 12.67
CA TRP A 38 31.99 8.85 11.32
C TRP A 38 32.66 10.17 10.93
N ARG A 39 33.49 10.14 9.89
CA ARG A 39 34.09 11.33 9.30
C ARG A 39 33.30 11.74 8.07
N GLU A 40 32.93 13.00 7.99
CA GLU A 40 32.36 13.58 6.77
C GLU A 40 33.41 13.58 5.67
N THR A 41 33.03 13.09 4.50
CA THR A 41 33.87 13.05 3.29
C THR A 41 33.22 13.73 2.10
N GLY A 42 31.94 14.09 2.20
CA GLY A 42 31.22 14.80 1.17
C GLY A 42 30.03 15.53 1.75
N TYR A 43 29.80 16.73 1.22
CA TYR A 43 28.67 17.58 1.56
C TYR A 43 28.21 18.28 0.29
N GLU A 44 26.92 18.20 0.00
CA GLU A 44 26.33 18.79 -1.20
C GLU A 44 24.93 19.31 -0.87
N GLN A 45 24.62 20.56 -1.23
CA GLN A 45 23.24 21.04 -1.24
C GLN A 45 22.54 20.49 -2.47
N ILE A 46 21.32 19.99 -2.29
CA ILE A 46 20.52 19.41 -3.35
C ILE A 46 19.13 20.06 -3.33
N GLU A 47 18.60 20.32 -4.53
CA GLU A 47 17.23 20.79 -4.73
C GLU A 47 16.34 19.57 -5.00
N ASP A 48 15.21 19.49 -4.31
CA ASP A 48 14.14 18.48 -4.50
C ASP A 48 14.64 17.03 -4.74
N PRO A 49 15.22 16.37 -3.72
CA PRO A 49 15.79 15.04 -3.88
C PRO A 49 14.73 14.00 -4.25
N THR A 50 15.01 13.25 -5.32
CA THR A 50 14.23 12.06 -5.70
C THR A 50 15.12 10.81 -5.61
N VAL A 51 14.60 9.71 -5.06
CA VAL A 51 15.34 8.44 -4.94
C VAL A 51 14.95 7.52 -6.08
N HIS A 52 15.91 7.17 -6.93
CA HIS A 52 15.75 6.19 -8.01
C HIS A 52 16.73 5.03 -7.84
N THR A 53 16.31 3.82 -8.20
CA THR A 53 17.17 2.64 -8.27
C THR A 53 17.02 1.97 -9.63
N ASN A 54 18.14 1.49 -10.19
CA ASN A 54 18.15 0.70 -11.44
C ASN A 54 17.87 -0.79 -11.20
N LEU A 55 17.64 -1.18 -9.94
CA LEU A 55 17.20 -2.54 -9.63
C LEU A 55 15.74 -2.71 -10.06
N PRO A 56 15.36 -3.92 -10.52
CA PRO A 56 13.95 -4.24 -10.74
C PRO A 56 13.16 -3.85 -9.49
N ASN A 57 12.05 -3.14 -9.69
CA ASN A 57 11.23 -2.73 -8.57
C ASN A 57 10.58 -3.96 -7.93
N THR A 58 11.26 -4.54 -6.94
CA THR A 58 10.78 -5.71 -6.18
C THR A 58 9.65 -5.33 -5.22
N ASN A 59 9.33 -4.04 -5.08
CA ASN A 59 8.24 -3.53 -4.26
C ASN A 59 7.56 -2.34 -4.96
N PRO A 60 6.82 -2.60 -6.05
CA PRO A 60 6.20 -1.55 -6.83
C PRO A 60 5.25 -0.71 -5.98
N THR A 61 5.13 0.58 -6.33
CA THR A 61 4.08 1.44 -5.77
C THR A 61 2.75 0.69 -5.88
N PRO A 62 2.05 0.43 -4.77
CA PRO A 62 0.82 -0.34 -4.82
C PRO A 62 -0.23 0.41 -5.66
N PRO A 63 -1.11 -0.31 -6.37
CA PRO A 63 -2.17 0.31 -7.17
C PRO A 63 -3.06 1.19 -6.31
N THR A 64 -3.59 2.27 -6.91
CA THR A 64 -4.54 3.15 -6.22
C THR A 64 -5.84 2.41 -5.92
N ILE A 65 -6.58 2.86 -4.90
CA ILE A 65 -7.89 2.28 -4.60
C ILE A 65 -8.87 2.41 -5.78
N GLU A 66 -8.80 3.50 -6.53
CA GLU A 66 -9.59 3.71 -7.75
C GLU A 66 -9.27 2.66 -8.83
N THR A 67 -7.98 2.35 -9.02
CA THR A 67 -7.53 1.30 -9.95
C THR A 67 -8.09 -0.07 -9.53
N LEU A 68 -8.03 -0.36 -8.22
CA LEU A 68 -8.55 -1.60 -7.63
C LEU A 68 -10.07 -1.71 -7.78
N CYS A 69 -10.81 -0.64 -7.51
CA CYS A 69 -12.27 -0.59 -7.67
C CYS A 69 -12.69 -0.74 -9.13
N SER A 70 -11.99 -0.08 -10.05
CA SER A 70 -12.26 -0.17 -11.50
C SER A 70 -12.09 -1.61 -12.01
N ARG A 71 -11.10 -2.35 -11.47
CA ARG A 71 -10.85 -3.73 -11.84
C ARG A 71 -12.01 -4.65 -11.47
N ILE A 72 -12.54 -4.54 -10.26
CA ILE A 72 -13.63 -5.43 -9.80
C ILE A 72 -15.00 -5.05 -10.39
N HIS A 73 -15.16 -3.82 -10.88
CA HIS A 73 -16.42 -3.21 -11.31
C HIS A 73 -17.23 -4.02 -12.35
N HIS A 74 -16.54 -4.68 -13.28
CA HIS A 74 -17.16 -5.42 -14.38
C HIS A 74 -17.15 -6.95 -14.18
N THR A 75 -16.65 -7.41 -13.03
CA THR A 75 -16.42 -8.84 -12.81
C THR A 75 -17.60 -9.54 -12.13
N TRP A 76 -18.54 -8.80 -11.52
CA TRP A 76 -19.64 -9.40 -10.74
C TRP A 76 -20.51 -10.39 -11.53
N GLN A 77 -20.69 -10.17 -12.83
CA GLN A 77 -21.54 -11.00 -13.69
C GLN A 77 -20.85 -12.27 -14.22
N THR A 78 -19.53 -12.43 -14.03
CA THR A 78 -18.81 -13.62 -14.48
C THR A 78 -19.13 -14.82 -13.58
N GLU A 79 -18.64 -16.03 -13.88
CA GLU A 79 -18.80 -17.20 -12.98
C GLU A 79 -18.00 -17.03 -11.68
N ASN A 80 -16.89 -16.31 -11.74
CA ASN A 80 -16.00 -16.09 -10.61
C ASN A 80 -15.57 -14.62 -10.55
N PRO A 81 -16.27 -13.78 -9.75
CA PRO A 81 -16.06 -12.36 -9.72
C PRO A 81 -14.84 -12.03 -8.88
N GLU A 82 -14.14 -10.96 -9.26
CA GLU A 82 -13.04 -10.43 -8.47
C GLU A 82 -13.60 -9.50 -7.38
N VAL A 83 -13.00 -9.56 -6.19
CA VAL A 83 -13.37 -8.76 -5.03
C VAL A 83 -12.11 -8.21 -4.36
N LEU A 84 -12.25 -7.11 -3.63
CA LEU A 84 -11.17 -6.57 -2.81
C LEU A 84 -11.22 -7.20 -1.42
N GLN A 85 -10.15 -7.85 -1.01
CA GLN A 85 -10.03 -8.45 0.32
C GLN A 85 -9.00 -7.70 1.16
N PHE A 86 -9.41 -7.27 2.35
CA PHE A 86 -8.46 -6.91 3.41
C PHE A 86 -8.00 -8.18 4.10
N ASN A 87 -6.67 -8.34 4.22
CA ASN A 87 -6.07 -9.51 4.85
C ASN A 87 -6.09 -9.37 6.38
N THR A 88 -7.21 -9.72 6.98
CA THR A 88 -7.48 -9.66 8.42
C THR A 88 -7.89 -11.04 8.95
N GLU A 89 -7.78 -11.28 10.26
CA GLU A 89 -8.20 -12.55 10.90
C GLU A 89 -9.65 -12.96 10.52
N GLN A 90 -10.51 -11.96 10.37
CA GLN A 90 -11.83 -12.09 9.74
C GLN A 90 -11.79 -11.24 8.47
N PRO A 91 -11.65 -11.82 7.27
CA PRO A 91 -11.43 -11.06 6.06
C PRO A 91 -12.61 -10.13 5.77
N ILE A 92 -12.33 -8.88 5.41
CA ILE A 92 -13.35 -7.94 4.93
C ILE A 92 -13.27 -7.95 3.42
N VAL A 93 -14.40 -8.21 2.76
CA VAL A 93 -14.48 -8.31 1.31
C VAL A 93 -15.35 -7.18 0.76
N ILE A 94 -14.87 -6.49 -0.26
CA ILE A 94 -15.61 -5.47 -1.00
C ILE A 94 -15.83 -5.97 -2.43
N ALA A 95 -17.08 -5.96 -2.85
CA ALA A 95 -17.47 -6.27 -4.21
C ALA A 95 -18.12 -5.05 -4.87
N ALA A 96 -18.04 -4.99 -6.19
CA ALA A 96 -18.70 -3.96 -6.98
C ALA A 96 -19.91 -4.57 -7.69
N LYS A 97 -21.11 -4.09 -7.40
CA LYS A 97 -22.35 -4.53 -8.07
C LYS A 97 -23.05 -3.30 -8.62
N ASN A 98 -23.28 -3.27 -9.94
CA ASN A 98 -23.97 -2.17 -10.62
C ASN A 98 -23.44 -0.79 -10.20
N THR A 99 -22.12 -0.62 -10.30
CA THR A 99 -21.38 0.61 -9.92
C THR A 99 -21.31 0.97 -8.44
N THR A 100 -22.04 0.27 -7.57
CA THR A 100 -21.97 0.49 -6.13
C THR A 100 -20.96 -0.47 -5.51
N LEU A 101 -20.00 0.08 -4.76
CA LEU A 101 -19.13 -0.70 -3.89
C LEU A 101 -19.90 -1.10 -2.64
N ARG A 102 -19.83 -2.38 -2.30
CA ARG A 102 -20.50 -2.92 -1.13
C ARG A 102 -19.55 -3.86 -0.40
N TYR A 103 -19.59 -3.84 0.93
CA TYR A 103 -18.67 -4.62 1.74
C TYR A 103 -19.39 -5.64 2.62
N TYR A 104 -18.70 -6.75 2.86
CA TYR A 104 -19.14 -7.83 3.71
C TYR A 104 -18.05 -8.15 4.74
N SER A 105 -18.49 -8.42 5.96
CA SER A 105 -17.62 -8.89 7.04
C SER A 105 -18.44 -9.77 7.98
N GLN A 106 -17.79 -10.64 8.76
CA GLN A 106 -18.50 -11.47 9.75
C GLN A 106 -19.31 -10.65 10.77
N ARG A 107 -18.92 -9.40 11.03
CA ARG A 107 -19.62 -8.49 11.95
C ARG A 107 -20.76 -7.69 11.28
N SER A 108 -20.75 -7.61 9.95
CA SER A 108 -21.81 -6.99 9.15
C SER A 108 -22.25 -8.01 8.11
N THR A 109 -23.11 -8.93 8.55
CA THR A 109 -23.70 -9.99 7.72
C THR A 109 -24.72 -9.48 6.69
N HIS A 110 -24.80 -8.15 6.49
CA HIS A 110 -25.67 -7.49 5.54
C HIS A 110 -24.85 -6.65 4.57
N TRP A 111 -25.28 -6.66 3.31
CA TRP A 111 -24.58 -6.12 2.14
C TRP A 111 -24.73 -4.61 2.05
N LYS A 112 -23.91 -3.88 2.82
CA LYS A 112 -23.98 -2.41 2.93
C LYS A 112 -23.17 -1.72 1.85
N SER A 113 -23.71 -0.63 1.28
CA SER A 113 -22.92 0.32 0.53
C SER A 113 -21.78 0.83 1.40
N ILE A 114 -20.58 0.84 0.82
CA ILE A 114 -19.43 1.47 1.46
C ILE A 114 -19.28 2.87 0.90
N ASP A 115 -19.28 3.85 1.78
CA ASP A 115 -18.91 5.22 1.43
C ASP A 115 -17.38 5.38 1.41
N ASP A 116 -16.90 6.41 0.74
CA ASP A 116 -15.47 6.70 0.64
C ASP A 116 -14.83 6.89 2.02
N ALA A 117 -15.55 7.48 2.98
CA ALA A 117 -15.07 7.68 4.34
C ALA A 117 -14.80 6.35 5.07
N THR A 118 -15.71 5.38 4.95
CA THR A 118 -15.51 4.04 5.53
C THR A 118 -14.41 3.28 4.81
N LEU A 119 -14.33 3.39 3.48
CA LEU A 119 -13.27 2.76 2.70
C LEU A 119 -11.89 3.30 3.11
N GLN A 120 -11.73 4.62 3.20
CA GLN A 120 -10.48 5.24 3.66
C GLN A 120 -10.13 4.83 5.10
N ARG A 121 -11.13 4.72 5.99
CA ARG A 121 -10.91 4.23 7.36
C ARG A 121 -10.42 2.79 7.39
N LEU A 122 -10.96 1.91 6.54
CA LEU A 122 -10.49 0.52 6.41
C LEU A 122 -9.05 0.48 5.90
N ILE A 123 -8.72 1.28 4.88
CA ILE A 123 -7.36 1.35 4.33
C ILE A 123 -6.35 1.84 5.38
N ARG A 124 -6.69 2.89 6.14
CA ARG A 124 -5.83 3.39 7.23
C ARG A 124 -5.58 2.33 8.31
N LYS A 125 -6.56 1.48 8.57
CA LYS A 125 -6.51 0.48 9.64
C LYS A 125 -5.87 -0.84 9.22
N HIS A 126 -6.08 -1.27 7.98
CA HIS A 126 -5.75 -2.61 7.50
C HIS A 126 -4.81 -2.63 6.28
N GLY A 127 -4.43 -1.46 5.76
CA GLY A 127 -3.63 -1.34 4.54
C GLY A 127 -4.47 -1.39 3.26
N VAL A 128 -3.81 -1.38 2.11
CA VAL A 128 -4.48 -1.47 0.80
C VAL A 128 -5.00 -2.90 0.59
N PRO A 129 -6.27 -3.10 0.20
CA PRO A 129 -6.80 -4.43 -0.03
C PRO A 129 -6.22 -5.05 -1.30
N ALA A 130 -6.17 -6.38 -1.34
CA ALA A 130 -5.74 -7.13 -2.52
C ALA A 130 -6.95 -7.52 -3.38
N VAL A 131 -6.77 -7.59 -4.70
CA VAL A 131 -7.77 -8.20 -5.59
C VAL A 131 -7.63 -9.72 -5.48
N THR A 132 -8.74 -10.39 -5.19
CA THR A 132 -8.83 -11.85 -5.11
C THR A 132 -10.08 -12.32 -5.81
N SER A 133 -10.11 -13.60 -6.17
CA SER A 133 -11.33 -14.25 -6.63
C SER A 133 -12.27 -14.46 -5.43
N LEU A 134 -13.58 -14.26 -5.64
CA LEU A 134 -14.58 -14.56 -4.61
C LEU A 134 -14.51 -16.01 -4.14
N ALA A 135 -14.21 -16.96 -5.03
CA ALA A 135 -14.09 -18.38 -4.70
C ALA A 135 -12.94 -18.67 -3.71
N ASP A 136 -11.91 -17.81 -3.67
CA ASP A 136 -10.79 -17.89 -2.73
C ASP A 136 -11.08 -17.22 -1.38
N THR A 137 -12.26 -16.59 -1.24
CA THR A 137 -12.71 -15.99 0.02
C THR A 137 -13.63 -16.95 0.78
N PRO A 138 -13.82 -16.78 2.10
CA PRO A 138 -14.77 -17.59 2.86
C PRO A 138 -16.24 -17.23 2.60
N TYR A 139 -16.53 -16.38 1.59
CA TYR A 139 -17.86 -15.87 1.30
C TYR A 139 -18.35 -16.33 -0.08
N SER A 140 -19.65 -16.60 -0.17
CA SER A 140 -20.30 -17.03 -1.41
C SER A 140 -21.12 -15.92 -2.04
N ARG A 141 -21.27 -15.96 -3.37
CA ARG A 141 -22.12 -14.99 -4.12
C ARG A 141 -23.53 -14.89 -3.54
N ASN A 142 -24.11 -16.01 -3.08
CA ASN A 142 -25.45 -16.01 -2.51
C ASN A 142 -25.51 -15.28 -1.16
N GLN A 143 -24.54 -15.47 -0.26
CA GLN A 143 -24.48 -14.70 1.01
C GLN A 143 -24.34 -13.20 0.75
N LEU A 144 -23.59 -12.88 -0.30
CA LEU A 144 -23.37 -11.54 -0.78
C LEU A 144 -24.65 -10.95 -1.44
N GLU A 145 -25.44 -11.75 -2.16
CA GLU A 145 -26.69 -11.30 -2.80
C GLU A 145 -27.90 -11.26 -1.85
N GLN A 146 -27.98 -12.15 -0.86
CA GLN A 146 -29.10 -12.27 0.08
C GLN A 146 -29.19 -11.13 1.09
N GLY A 147 -28.14 -10.31 1.23
CA GLY A 147 -28.14 -9.14 2.11
C GLY A 147 -28.80 -7.89 1.52
N GLY A 148 -29.41 -7.98 0.33
CA GLY A 148 -30.07 -6.89 -0.37
C GLY A 148 -31.59 -6.99 -0.30
N LEU A 149 -32.16 -6.83 0.89
CA LEU A 149 -33.51 -6.32 1.03
C LEU A 149 -33.37 -4.96 1.71
N ASP A 150 -33.19 -3.92 0.89
CA ASP A 150 -33.49 -2.56 1.32
C ASP A 150 -35.03 -2.46 1.35
N GLU A 151 -35.61 -2.52 2.56
CA GLU A 151 -36.88 -1.85 2.88
C GLU A 151 -36.57 -0.44 3.40
#